data_AF-A0A222F6I2-F1
#
_entry.id   AF-A0A222F6I2-F1
#
_cell.length_a   1.000
_cell.length_b   1.000
_cell.length_c   1.000
_cell.angle_alpha   90.00
_cell.angle_beta   90.00
_cell.angle_gamma   90.00
#
_symmetry.space_group_name_H-M   'P 1'
#
loop_
_entity.id
_entity.type
_entity.pdbx_description
1 polymer ?
#
loop_
_entity_poly.entity_id
_entity_poly.type
_entity_poly.pdbx_seq_one_letter_code
_entity_poly.pdbx_strand_id
1 'polypeptide(L)'
;MDKSPLEKSILETDWSRFDGPEEYNPDEVAPALLNLLHLQHEDQADRIQSMVLFAVGNNHRGTYYPVLAVAIDFIIEIERQAANRVGKNSAREILYDLNCFEPDQQGQKVLSQEDHSRLQQKLKPFDNWQ
;
A
#
# COMPACT_ATOMS: atom_id res chain seq x y z
N MET A 1 7.62 23.28 -8.21
CA MET A 1 6.27 22.97 -7.71
C MET A 1 6.43 22.53 -6.27
N ASP A 2 5.63 23.06 -5.36
CA ASP A 2 5.63 22.58 -3.98
C ASP A 2 4.98 21.19 -3.92
N LYS A 3 5.60 20.28 -3.17
CA LYS A 3 5.06 18.95 -2.90
C LYS A 3 3.70 19.07 -2.21
N SER A 4 2.76 18.20 -2.58
CA SER A 4 1.46 18.14 -1.91
C SER A 4 1.62 17.75 -0.43
N PRO A 5 0.65 18.09 0.45
CA PRO A 5 0.71 17.64 1.85
C PRO A 5 0.82 16.11 1.97
N LEU A 6 0.12 15.38 1.11
CA LEU A 6 0.17 13.91 1.08
C LEU A 6 1.56 13.40 0.67
N GLU A 7 2.15 14.00 -0.35
CA GLU A 7 3.50 13.67 -0.82
C GLU A 7 4.56 13.90 0.27
N LYS A 8 4.45 15.01 1.02
CA LYS A 8 5.32 15.29 2.17
C LYS A 8 5.18 14.23 3.27
N SER A 9 3.95 13.90 3.64
CA SER A 9 3.70 12.87 4.66
C SER A 9 4.27 11.50 4.28
N ILE A 10 4.18 11.10 3.01
CA ILE A 10 4.80 9.84 2.52
C ILE A 10 6.33 9.88 2.69
N LEU A 11 6.96 10.99 2.34
CA LEU A 11 8.42 11.16 2.41
C LEU A 11 8.95 11.30 3.85
N GLU A 12 8.16 11.90 4.74
CA GLU A 12 8.54 12.13 6.14
C GLU A 12 8.24 10.93 7.06
N THR A 13 7.45 9.96 6.58
CA THR A 13 7.19 8.73 7.34
C THR A 13 8.47 7.90 7.44
N ASP A 14 8.85 7.56 8.67
CA ASP A 14 9.94 6.61 8.92
C ASP A 14 9.47 5.18 8.64
N TRP A 15 9.73 4.71 7.42
CA TRP A 15 9.42 3.35 6.98
C TRP A 15 10.38 2.31 7.59
N SER A 16 11.60 2.71 7.95
CA SER A 16 12.61 1.79 8.51
C SER A 16 12.28 1.29 9.92
N ARG A 17 11.32 1.93 10.60
CA ARG A 17 10.83 1.49 11.92
C ARG A 17 10.04 0.18 11.87
N PHE A 18 9.55 -0.21 10.70
CA PHE A 18 8.83 -1.46 10.52
C PHE A 18 9.83 -2.58 10.29
N ASP A 19 9.55 -3.72 10.91
CA ASP A 19 10.30 -4.95 10.68
C ASP A 19 9.56 -5.77 9.62
N GLY A 20 10.27 -6.68 8.96
CA GLY A 20 9.72 -7.50 7.89
C GLY A 20 10.60 -8.70 7.56
N PRO A 21 10.14 -9.56 6.64
CA PRO A 21 10.97 -10.66 6.13
C PRO A 21 12.13 -10.12 5.28
N GLU A 22 13.02 -11.01 4.82
CA GLU A 22 14.20 -10.63 4.02
C GLU A 22 13.85 -9.83 2.77
N GLU A 23 12.66 -10.08 2.21
CA GLU A 23 12.15 -9.40 1.03
C GLU A 23 11.62 -7.98 1.32
N TYR A 24 11.42 -7.60 2.59
CA TYR A 24 10.97 -6.26 2.94
C TYR A 24 12.12 -5.25 2.84
N ASN A 25 11.95 -4.26 1.98
CA ASN A 25 12.87 -3.13 1.85
C ASN A 25 12.15 -1.80 2.17
N PRO A 26 12.46 -1.13 3.30
CA PRO A 26 11.78 0.13 3.67
C PRO A 26 12.02 1.26 2.66
N ASP A 27 13.15 1.24 1.93
CA ASP A 27 13.48 2.27 0.95
C ASP A 27 12.58 2.22 -0.30
N GLU A 28 11.81 1.14 -0.50
CA GLU A 28 10.92 0.96 -1.65
C GLU A 28 9.50 1.49 -1.41
N VAL A 29 9.11 1.68 -0.14
CA VAL A 29 7.73 2.03 0.24
C VAL A 29 7.35 3.43 -0.25
N ALA A 30 8.14 4.45 0.12
CA ALA A 30 7.87 5.81 -0.32
C ALA A 30 7.88 5.95 -1.86
N PRO A 31 8.90 5.47 -2.59
CA PRO A 31 8.89 5.50 -4.04
C PRO A 31 7.67 4.81 -4.66
N ALA A 32 7.23 3.66 -4.14
CA ALA A 32 6.06 2.96 -4.67
C ALA A 32 4.78 3.78 -4.49
N LEU A 33 4.54 4.33 -3.30
CA LEU A 33 3.36 5.17 -3.01
C LEU A 33 3.36 6.47 -3.83
N LEU A 34 4.54 7.07 -4.05
CA LEU A 34 4.67 8.27 -4.88
C LEU A 34 4.39 7.98 -6.35
N ASN A 35 4.85 6.84 -6.87
CA ASN A 35 4.52 6.43 -8.24
C ASN A 35 3.00 6.21 -8.41
N LEU A 36 2.34 5.62 -7.41
CA LEU A 36 0.89 5.49 -7.41
C LEU A 36 0.18 6.86 -7.36
N LEU A 37 0.63 7.76 -6.46
CA LEU A 37 0.08 9.11 -6.33
C LEU A 37 0.16 9.90 -7.65
N HIS A 38 1.25 9.72 -8.40
CA HIS A 38 1.50 10.45 -9.63
C HIS A 38 1.06 9.70 -10.90
N LEU A 39 0.50 8.50 -10.79
CA LEU A 39 0.11 7.68 -11.93
C LEU A 39 -0.91 8.39 -12.82
N GLN A 40 -0.54 8.62 -14.10
CA GLN A 40 -1.40 9.26 -15.11
C GLN A 40 -1.76 8.36 -16.28
N HIS A 41 -0.97 7.32 -16.55
CA HIS A 41 -1.06 6.53 -17.77
C HIS A 41 -1.35 5.05 -17.48
N GLU A 42 -2.32 4.50 -18.21
CA GLU A 42 -2.83 3.14 -18.01
C GLU A 42 -1.78 2.05 -18.34
N ASP A 43 -0.87 2.32 -19.28
CA ASP A 43 0.23 1.41 -19.63
C ASP A 43 1.25 1.18 -18.50
N GLN A 44 1.20 2.00 -17.45
CA GLN A 44 2.05 1.89 -16.26
C GLN A 44 1.34 1.28 -15.06
N ALA A 45 0.01 1.10 -15.13
CA ALA A 45 -0.83 0.73 -14.00
C ALA A 45 -0.39 -0.59 -13.35
N ASP A 46 -0.33 -1.68 -14.13
CA ASP A 46 0.03 -3.02 -13.64
C ASP A 46 1.40 -3.04 -12.95
N ARG A 47 2.37 -2.32 -13.54
CA ARG A 47 3.72 -2.21 -12.97
C ARG A 47 3.69 -1.49 -11.63
N ILE A 48 2.99 -0.36 -11.53
CA ILE A 48 2.95 0.45 -10.31
C ILE A 48 2.15 -0.24 -9.22
N GLN A 49 1.04 -0.90 -9.56
CA GLN A 49 0.29 -1.74 -8.63
C GLN A 49 1.17 -2.85 -8.06
N SER A 50 1.88 -3.58 -8.92
CA SER A 50 2.83 -4.61 -8.50
C SER A 50 3.90 -4.03 -7.58
N MET A 51 4.49 -2.88 -7.92
CA MET A 51 5.49 -2.22 -7.08
C MET A 51 4.95 -1.89 -5.68
N VAL A 52 3.71 -1.39 -5.58
CA VAL A 52 3.08 -1.10 -4.28
C VAL A 52 2.85 -2.40 -3.50
N LEU A 53 2.28 -3.43 -4.13
CA LEU A 53 2.01 -4.71 -3.48
C LEU A 53 3.28 -5.40 -2.97
N PHE A 54 4.41 -5.29 -3.68
CA PHE A 54 5.70 -5.81 -3.20
C PHE A 54 6.33 -4.95 -2.10
N ALA A 55 6.12 -3.63 -2.11
CA ALA A 55 6.68 -2.76 -1.08
C ALA A 55 5.99 -2.96 0.28
N VAL A 56 4.70 -3.34 0.28
CA VAL A 56 3.90 -3.54 1.51
C VAL A 56 3.57 -5.00 1.80
N GLY A 57 4.06 -5.93 0.99
CA GLY A 57 3.70 -7.34 1.09
C GLY A 57 4.41 -8.23 0.07
N ASN A 58 3.91 -9.44 -0.06
CA ASN A 58 4.36 -10.41 -1.05
C ASN A 58 3.19 -10.80 -1.94
N ASN A 59 3.10 -10.15 -3.11
CA ASN A 59 2.05 -10.38 -4.09
C ASN A 59 1.97 -11.85 -4.55
N HIS A 60 3.10 -12.57 -4.57
CA HIS A 60 3.12 -13.98 -4.97
C HIS A 60 2.56 -14.92 -3.91
N ARG A 61 2.59 -14.53 -2.64
CA ARG A 61 2.15 -15.34 -1.51
C ARG A 61 0.80 -14.91 -0.96
N GLY A 62 0.25 -13.80 -1.46
CA GLY A 62 -0.97 -13.20 -0.92
C GLY A 62 -0.78 -12.77 0.53
N THR A 63 0.39 -12.24 0.89
CA THR A 63 0.66 -11.75 2.24
C THR A 63 1.01 -10.26 2.27
N TYR A 64 0.75 -9.60 3.40
CA TYR A 64 1.24 -8.24 3.66
C TYR A 64 2.12 -8.13 4.90
N TYR A 65 3.00 -7.15 4.86
CA TYR A 65 3.96 -6.85 5.92
C TYR A 65 3.38 -5.87 6.95
N PRO A 66 3.98 -5.75 8.15
CA PRO A 66 3.52 -4.82 9.17
C PRO A 66 3.45 -3.35 8.73
N VAL A 67 4.27 -2.95 7.76
CA VAL A 67 4.24 -1.59 7.18
C VAL A 67 2.87 -1.21 6.60
N LEU A 68 2.08 -2.20 6.18
CA LEU A 68 0.74 -1.96 5.62
C LEU A 68 -0.17 -1.24 6.62
N ALA A 69 0.01 -1.46 7.93
CA ALA A 69 -0.76 -0.80 9.00
C ALA A 69 -0.79 0.73 8.86
N VAL A 70 0.28 1.30 8.28
CA VAL A 70 0.40 2.74 8.01
C VAL A 70 0.26 3.06 6.52
N ALA A 71 0.83 2.22 5.63
CA ALA A 71 0.74 2.46 4.19
C ALA A 71 -0.70 2.50 3.67
N ILE A 72 -1.61 1.74 4.29
CA ILE A 72 -3.02 1.64 3.89
C ILE A 72 -3.72 3.01 3.85
N ASP A 73 -3.42 3.90 4.79
CA ASP A 73 -4.08 5.21 4.88
C ASP A 73 -3.66 6.10 3.70
N PHE A 74 -2.41 5.98 3.26
CA PHE A 74 -1.93 6.67 2.06
C PHE A 74 -2.61 6.14 0.80
N ILE A 75 -2.75 4.82 0.65
CA ILE A 75 -3.39 4.21 -0.53
C ILE A 75 -4.87 4.61 -0.60
N ILE A 76 -5.58 4.59 0.53
CA ILE A 76 -6.97 5.08 0.63
C ILE A 76 -7.06 6.55 0.26
N GLU A 77 -6.14 7.39 0.74
CA GLU A 77 -6.17 8.82 0.41
C GLU A 77 -5.86 9.07 -1.07
N ILE A 78 -4.95 8.30 -1.67
CA ILE A 78 -4.69 8.34 -3.10
C ILE A 78 -5.95 7.96 -3.89
N GLU A 79 -6.66 6.89 -3.52
CA GLU A 79 -7.93 6.51 -4.17
C GLU A 79 -8.98 7.63 -4.12
N ARG A 80 -9.06 8.34 -2.99
CA ARG A 80 -10.03 9.42 -2.77
C ARG A 80 -9.67 10.71 -3.50
N GLN A 81 -8.39 11.07 -3.53
CA GLN A 81 -7.90 12.36 -4.05
C GLN A 81 -7.32 12.29 -5.47
N ALA A 82 -7.20 11.11 -6.07
CA ALA A 82 -6.61 10.96 -7.39
C ALA A 82 -7.24 11.92 -8.42
N ALA A 83 -6.38 12.68 -9.10
CA ALA A 83 -6.80 13.66 -10.09
C ALA A 83 -7.35 13.04 -11.38
N ASN A 84 -7.09 11.75 -11.60
CA ASN A 84 -7.50 11.01 -12.79
C ASN A 84 -8.05 9.62 -12.42
N ARG A 85 -8.72 8.98 -13.38
CA ARG A 85 -9.34 7.66 -13.20
C ARG A 85 -8.32 6.52 -13.09
N VAL A 86 -7.15 6.64 -13.73
CA VAL A 86 -6.12 5.60 -13.71
C VAL A 86 -5.57 5.43 -12.30
N GLY A 87 -5.04 6.50 -11.69
CA GLY A 87 -4.54 6.46 -10.32
C GLY A 87 -5.60 6.04 -9.31
N LYS A 88 -6.85 6.50 -9.49
CA LYS A 88 -7.98 6.07 -8.65
C LYS A 88 -8.23 4.57 -8.73
N ASN A 89 -8.35 4.04 -9.95
CA ASN A 89 -8.63 2.61 -10.17
C ASN A 89 -7.47 1.75 -9.68
N SER A 90 -6.22 2.12 -9.98
CA SER A 90 -5.04 1.39 -9.51
C SER A 90 -4.94 1.37 -7.98
N ALA A 91 -5.21 2.49 -7.30
CA ALA A 91 -5.25 2.50 -5.84
C ALA A 91 -6.36 1.58 -5.30
N ARG A 92 -7.52 1.59 -5.94
CA ARG A 92 -8.66 0.74 -5.57
C ARG A 92 -8.38 -0.75 -5.79
N GLU A 93 -7.72 -1.11 -6.88
CA GLU A 93 -7.28 -2.47 -7.21
C GLU A 93 -6.30 -3.00 -6.17
N ILE A 94 -5.30 -2.20 -5.80
CA ILE A 94 -4.38 -2.54 -4.70
C ILE A 94 -5.16 -2.80 -3.41
N LEU A 95 -6.13 -1.94 -3.07
CA LEU A 95 -6.94 -2.12 -1.86
C LEU A 95 -7.80 -3.39 -1.91
N TYR A 96 -8.31 -3.75 -3.09
CA TYR A 96 -9.01 -5.01 -3.31
C TYR A 96 -8.09 -6.21 -3.11
N ASP A 97 -6.91 -6.22 -3.73
CA ASP A 97 -5.94 -7.31 -3.61
C ASP A 97 -5.49 -7.49 -2.15
N LEU A 98 -5.17 -6.39 -1.47
CA LEU A 98 -4.75 -6.41 -0.06
C LEU A 98 -5.84 -6.93 0.88
N ASN A 99 -7.11 -6.78 0.52
CA ASN A 99 -8.22 -7.35 1.27
C ASN A 99 -8.29 -8.88 1.15
N CYS A 100 -7.75 -9.44 0.06
CA CYS A 100 -7.62 -10.89 -0.12
C CYS A 100 -6.33 -11.45 0.49
N PHE A 101 -5.44 -10.59 1.03
CA PHE A 101 -4.16 -11.01 1.59
C PHE A 101 -4.26 -11.27 3.10
N GLU A 102 -3.29 -12.03 3.59
CA GLU A 102 -3.14 -12.34 5.02
C GLU A 102 -1.87 -11.70 5.61
N PRO A 103 -1.78 -11.49 6.94
CA PRO A 103 -0.55 -11.03 7.54
C PRO A 103 0.58 -12.04 7.31
N ASP A 104 1.73 -11.55 6.87
CA ASP A 104 2.92 -12.38 6.78
C ASP A 104 3.32 -12.90 8.17
N GLN A 105 3.59 -14.19 8.26
CA GLN A 105 3.94 -14.89 9.50
C GLN A 105 5.45 -15.15 9.61
N GLN A 106 6.25 -14.65 8.66
CA GLN A 106 7.70 -14.79 8.61
C GLN A 106 8.35 -13.45 8.97
N GLY A 107 9.20 -13.47 10.00
CA GLY A 107 9.84 -12.27 10.53
C GLY A 107 9.87 -12.26 12.06
N GLN A 108 10.64 -11.36 12.65
CA GLN A 108 10.76 -11.27 14.12
C GLN A 108 9.55 -10.58 14.76
N LYS A 109 8.81 -9.76 14.00
CA LYS A 109 7.58 -9.11 14.44
C LYS A 109 6.43 -9.36 13.47
N VAL A 110 5.47 -10.14 13.93
CA VAL A 110 4.18 -10.32 13.27
C VAL A 110 3.27 -9.14 13.63
N LEU A 111 2.41 -8.75 12.70
CA LEU A 111 1.36 -7.77 12.96
C LEU A 111 0.48 -8.23 14.14
N SER A 112 0.17 -7.35 15.08
CA SER A 112 -0.70 -7.71 16.20
C SER A 112 -2.13 -8.03 15.72
N GLN A 113 -2.86 -8.88 16.46
CA GLN A 113 -4.25 -9.19 16.13
C GLN A 113 -5.14 -7.94 16.10
N GLU A 114 -4.85 -6.96 16.96
CA GLU A 114 -5.56 -5.68 17.00
C GLU A 114 -5.31 -4.87 15.72
N ASP A 115 -4.04 -4.76 15.30
CA ASP A 115 -3.69 -4.02 14.08
C ASP A 115 -4.22 -4.72 12.83
N HIS A 116 -4.18 -6.06 12.78
CA HIS A 116 -4.82 -6.83 11.72
C HIS A 116 -6.34 -6.56 11.66
N SER A 117 -7.02 -6.58 12.80
CA SER A 117 -8.46 -6.30 12.85
C SER A 117 -8.78 -4.87 12.37
N ARG A 118 -7.93 -3.90 12.72
CA ARG A 118 -8.06 -2.51 12.23
C ARG A 118 -7.82 -2.40 10.72
N LEU A 119 -6.82 -3.10 10.20
CA LEU A 119 -6.56 -3.17 8.76
C LEU A 119 -7.76 -3.73 7.99
N GLN A 120 -8.30 -4.86 8.44
CA GLN A 120 -9.47 -5.49 7.82
C GLN A 120 -10.69 -4.56 7.83
N GLN A 121 -10.90 -3.79 8.90
CA GLN A 121 -11.97 -2.76 8.92
C GLN A 121 -11.78 -1.67 7.87
N LYS A 122 -10.53 -1.26 7.59
CA LYS A 122 -10.21 -0.27 6.55
C LYS A 122 -10.36 -0.84 5.14
N LEU A 123 -10.11 -2.13 4.95
CA LEU A 123 -10.15 -2.83 3.67
C LEU A 123 -11.58 -3.26 3.27
N LYS A 124 -12.45 -3.55 4.24
CA LYS A 124 -13.84 -3.97 4.03
C LYS A 124 -14.66 -3.15 3.00
N PRO A 125 -14.53 -1.81 2.89
CA PRO A 125 -15.24 -1.04 1.86
C PRO A 125 -14.85 -1.41 0.43
N PHE A 126 -13.75 -2.12 0.24
CA PHE A 126 -13.18 -2.51 -1.05
C PHE A 126 -13.50 -3.98 -1.41
N ASP A 127 -14.25 -4.73 -0.59
CA ASP A 127 -14.62 -6.15 -0.80
C ASP A 127 -15.32 -6.45 -2.13
N ASN A 128 -16.08 -5.50 -2.66
CA ASN A 128 -16.93 -5.71 -3.84
C ASN A 128 -16.53 -4.73 -4.94
N TRP A 129 -15.67 -5.19 -5.84
CA TRP A 129 -15.40 -4.49 -7.09
C TRP A 129 -16.25 -5.12 -8.21
N GLN A 130 -17.23 -4.36 -8.71
CA GLN A 130 -18.05 -4.67 -9.88
C GLN A 130 -17.96 -3.52 -10.88
#